data_AF-A0A2V2ST88-F1
#
_entry.id   AF-A0A2V2ST88-F1
#
_cell.length_a   1.000
_cell.length_b   1.000
_cell.length_c   1.000
_cell.angle_alpha   90.00
_cell.angle_beta   90.00
_cell.angle_gamma   90.00
#
_symmetry.space_group_name_H-M   'P 1'
#
loop_
_entity.id
_entity.type
_entity.pdbx_description
1 polymer ?
#
loop_
_entity_poly.entity_id
_entity_poly.type
_entity_poly.pdbx_seq_one_letter_code
_entity_poly.pdbx_strand_id
1 'polypeptide(L)'
;MRTLLSPAQQQAAVAEFLLRVPALAREIKRSRLEENEDEQAYRLRKGWAELCIHARCMGMEPWLFAHLLIGTPAEQIERLKTSHNPLLPD
;
A
#
# COMPACT_ATOMS: atom_id res chain seq x y z
N MET A 1 0.31 -15.91 5.04
CA MET A 1 -0.73 -14.87 4.91
C MET A 1 -1.02 -14.70 3.43
N ARG A 2 -2.24 -15.03 2.96
CA ARG A 2 -2.64 -14.69 1.58
C ARG A 2 -2.63 -13.16 1.49
N THR A 3 -1.77 -12.60 0.65
CA THR A 3 -1.70 -11.16 0.42
C THR A 3 -2.98 -10.72 -0.29
N LEU A 4 -3.79 -9.87 0.37
CA LEU A 4 -5.01 -9.28 -0.20
C LEU A 4 -4.72 -8.24 -1.29
N LEU A 5 -3.45 -7.94 -1.52
CA LEU A 5 -2.95 -7.14 -2.63
C LEU A 5 -2.02 -7.99 -3.46
N SER A 6 -2.23 -7.97 -4.78
CA SER A 6 -1.20 -8.42 -5.72
C SER A 6 -0.01 -7.44 -5.72
N PRO A 7 1.19 -7.88 -6.15
CA PRO A 7 2.34 -6.98 -6.29
C PRO A 7 2.05 -5.73 -7.14
N ALA A 8 1.25 -5.88 -8.21
CA ALA A 8 0.83 -4.77 -9.06
C ALA A 8 -0.08 -3.78 -8.31
N GLN A 9 -1.01 -4.26 -7.49
CA GLN A 9 -1.88 -3.41 -6.68
C GLN A 9 -1.08 -2.67 -5.60
N GLN A 10 -0.10 -3.33 -4.99
CA GLN A 10 0.79 -2.67 -4.03
C GLN A 10 1.61 -1.55 -4.71
N GLN A 11 2.17 -1.82 -5.89
CA GLN A 11 2.88 -0.80 -6.68
C GLN A 11 1.98 0.38 -7.05
N ALA A 12 0.76 0.12 -7.53
CA ALA A 12 -0.21 1.15 -7.87
C ALA A 12 -0.60 1.99 -6.64
N ALA A 13 -0.84 1.34 -5.49
CA ALA A 13 -1.19 2.04 -4.26
C ALA A 13 -0.06 2.94 -3.75
N VAL A 14 1.20 2.48 -3.82
CA VAL A 14 2.35 3.31 -3.47
C VAL A 14 2.52 4.46 -4.46
N ALA A 15 2.32 4.23 -5.76
CA ALA A 15 2.36 5.30 -6.75
C ALA A 15 1.33 6.40 -6.46
N GLU A 16 0.06 6.02 -6.25
CA GLU A 16 -1.02 6.94 -5.89
C GLU A 16 -0.77 7.66 -4.57
N PHE A 17 -0.27 6.93 -3.55
CA PHE A 17 0.06 7.52 -2.27
C PHE A 17 1.15 8.59 -2.38
N LEU A 18 2.21 8.32 -3.15
CA LEU A 18 3.30 9.27 -3.36
C LEU A 18 2.89 10.49 -4.20
N LEU A 19 1.89 10.35 -5.08
CA LEU A 19 1.27 11.50 -5.75
C LEU A 19 0.53 12.39 -4.76
N ARG A 20 -0.16 11.79 -3.78
CA ARG A 20 -0.92 12.49 -2.74
C ARG A 20 -0.05 13.04 -1.61
N VAL A 21 1.17 12.52 -1.40
CA VAL A 21 2.15 12.98 -0.41
C VAL A 21 3.45 13.43 -1.08
N PRO A 22 3.48 14.62 -1.73
CA PRO A 22 4.66 15.08 -2.47
C PRO A 22 5.91 15.27 -1.62
N ALA A 23 5.74 15.53 -0.31
CA ALA A 23 6.85 15.65 0.63
C ALA A 23 7.65 14.34 0.72
N LEU A 24 6.94 13.22 0.88
CA LEU A 24 7.55 11.88 0.92
C LEU A 24 8.20 11.52 -0.42
N ALA A 25 7.56 11.83 -1.55
CA ALA A 25 8.14 11.60 -2.87
C ALA A 25 9.47 12.36 -3.06
N ARG A 26 9.58 13.60 -2.56
CA ARG A 26 10.84 14.37 -2.57
C ARG A 26 11.88 13.79 -1.63
N GLU A 27 11.48 13.32 -0.46
CA GLU A 27 12.37 12.68 0.49
C GLU A 27 12.99 11.41 -0.10
N ILE A 28 12.19 10.57 -0.74
CA ILE A 28 12.65 9.37 -1.44
C ILE A 28 13.70 9.74 -2.50
N LYS A 29 13.41 10.74 -3.35
CA LYS A 29 14.35 11.21 -4.39
C LYS A 29 15.65 11.79 -3.85
N ARG A 30 15.64 12.34 -2.63
CA ARG A 30 16.82 12.91 -1.96
C ARG A 30 17.56 11.90 -1.11
N SER A 31 16.99 10.72 -0.89
CA SER A 31 17.60 9.69 -0.07
C SER A 31 18.81 9.14 -0.81
N ARG A 32 19.95 9.06 -0.11
CA ARG A 32 21.13 8.40 -0.64
C ARG A 32 20.90 6.90 -0.58
N LEU A 33 20.72 6.29 -1.75
CA LEU A 33 20.58 4.84 -1.88
C LEU A 33 21.91 4.15 -1.55
N GLU A 34 21.82 2.92 -1.06
CA GLU A 34 22.99 2.05 -0.96
C GLU A 34 23.51 1.70 -2.37
N GLU A 35 24.80 1.38 -2.51
CA GLU A 35 25.47 1.21 -3.83
C GLU A 35 24.80 0.17 -4.75
N ASN A 36 23.98 -0.74 -4.21
CA ASN A 36 23.28 -1.78 -4.95
C ASN A 36 21.75 -1.74 -4.79
N GLU A 37 21.19 -0.69 -4.20
CA GLU A 37 19.73 -0.60 -4.00
C GLU A 37 19.05 -0.04 -5.26
N ASP A 38 18.13 -0.81 -5.82
CA ASP A 38 17.27 -0.37 -6.92
C ASP A 38 16.33 0.76 -6.45
N GLU A 39 16.31 1.88 -7.18
CA GLU A 39 15.52 3.06 -6.82
C GLU A 39 14.02 2.74 -6.75
N GLN A 40 13.52 1.89 -7.66
CA GLN A 40 12.12 1.52 -7.70
C GLN A 40 11.74 0.60 -6.53
N ALA A 41 12.62 -0.32 -6.16
CA ALA A 41 12.47 -1.18 -4.98
C ALA A 41 12.52 -0.36 -3.69
N TYR A 42 13.45 0.59 -3.56
CA TYR A 42 13.51 1.52 -2.43
C TYR A 42 12.22 2.33 -2.30
N ARG A 43 11.79 2.92 -3.42
CA ARG A 43 10.55 3.71 -3.49
C ARG A 43 9.34 2.88 -3.06
N LEU A 44 9.23 1.64 -3.54
CA LEU A 44 8.16 0.74 -3.16
C LEU A 44 8.21 0.43 -1.66
N ARG A 45 9.38 0.07 -1.13
CA ARG A 45 9.59 -0.27 0.28
C ARG A 45 9.24 0.89 1.21
N LYS A 46 9.83 2.06 0.97
CA LYS A 46 9.62 3.26 1.79
C LYS A 46 8.20 3.79 1.65
N GLY A 47 7.68 3.89 0.42
CA GLY A 47 6.31 4.33 0.18
C GLY A 47 5.27 3.40 0.82
N TRP A 48 5.50 2.09 0.80
CA TRP A 48 4.63 1.12 1.46
C TRP A 48 4.67 1.22 2.98
N ALA A 49 5.86 1.41 3.56
CA ALA A 49 6.02 1.58 5.00
C ALA A 49 5.24 2.80 5.52
N GLU A 50 5.38 3.94 4.84
CA GLU A 50 4.65 5.17 5.19
C GLU A 50 3.15 5.02 4.98
N LEU A 51 2.71 4.40 3.87
CA LEU A 51 1.30 4.09 3.66
C LEU A 51 0.71 3.28 4.82
N CYS A 52 1.44 2.28 5.31
CA CYS A 52 1.01 1.46 6.46
C CYS A 52 0.91 2.28 7.74
N ILE A 53 1.86 3.18 7.99
CA ILE A 53 1.82 4.10 9.15
C ILE A 53 0.59 5.00 9.05
N HIS A 54 0.35 5.60 7.89
CA HIS A 54 -0.81 6.44 7.65
C HIS A 54 -2.13 5.69 7.85
N ALA A 55 -2.26 4.48 7.30
CA ALA A 55 -3.44 3.64 7.48
C ALA A 55 -3.73 3.38 8.97
N ARG A 56 -2.69 3.00 9.74
CA ARG A 56 -2.82 2.76 11.20
C ARG A 56 -3.23 4.01 11.97
N CYS A 57 -2.69 5.17 11.63
CA CYS A 57 -3.08 6.45 12.25
C CYS A 57 -4.55 6.80 12.00
N MET A 58 -5.16 6.28 10.92
CA MET A 58 -6.58 6.43 10.61
C MET A 58 -7.44 5.28 11.16
N GLY A 59 -6.86 4.32 11.90
CA GLY A 59 -7.56 3.14 12.39
C GLY A 59 -7.97 2.17 11.28
N MET A 60 -7.24 2.17 10.15
CA MET A 60 -7.51 1.34 8.99
C MET A 60 -6.42 0.30 8.76
N GLU A 61 -6.84 -0.86 8.25
CA GLU A 61 -5.91 -1.87 7.76
C GLU A 61 -5.16 -1.35 6.51
N PRO A 62 -3.84 -1.58 6.38
CA PRO A 62 -3.06 -1.10 5.25
C PRO A 62 -3.57 -1.57 3.88
N TRP A 63 -4.04 -2.81 3.79
CA TRP A 63 -4.56 -3.37 2.54
C TRP A 63 -5.86 -2.67 2.11
N LEU A 64 -6.73 -2.35 3.07
CA LEU A 64 -7.98 -1.64 2.82
C LEU A 64 -7.69 -0.20 2.36
N PHE A 65 -6.77 0.48 3.04
CA PHE A 65 -6.35 1.82 2.64
C PHE A 65 -5.74 1.85 1.22
N ALA A 66 -4.91 0.87 0.89
CA ALA A 66 -4.36 0.71 -0.45
C ALA A 66 -5.43 0.54 -1.53
N HIS A 67 -6.46 -0.29 -1.29
CA HIS A 67 -7.58 -0.46 -2.23
C HIS A 67 -8.39 0.82 -2.43
N LEU A 68 -8.60 1.61 -1.37
CA LEU A 68 -9.25 2.90 -1.47
C LEU A 68 -8.43 3.90 -2.30
N LEU A 69 -7.10 3.88 -2.15
CA LEU A 69 -6.20 4.73 -2.93
C LEU A 69 -6.27 4.43 -4.43
N ILE A 70 -6.26 3.15 -4.82
CA ILE A 70 -6.32 2.72 -6.22
C ILE A 70 -7.74 2.62 -6.78
N GLY A 71 -8.75 3.04 -6.02
CA GLY A 71 -10.15 3.07 -6.46
C GLY A 71 -10.74 1.69 -6.74
N THR A 72 -10.35 0.66 -5.97
CA THR A 72 -10.96 -0.67 -6.09
C THR A 72 -12.45 -0.58 -5.79
N PRO A 73 -13.34 -1.17 -6.62
CA PRO A 73 -14.79 -1.09 -6.40
C PRO A 73 -15.21 -1.61 -5.02
N ALA A 74 -16.16 -0.92 -4.38
CA ALA A 74 -16.62 -1.27 -3.04
C ALA A 74 -17.09 -2.72 -2.93
N GLU A 75 -17.82 -3.23 -3.93
CA GLU A 75 -18.25 -4.63 -3.97
C GLU A 75 -17.08 -5.64 -3.90
N GLN A 76 -15.95 -5.31 -4.54
CA GLN A 76 -14.75 -6.15 -4.48
C GLN A 76 -14.08 -6.06 -3.11
N ILE A 77 -14.03 -4.86 -2.53
CA ILE A 77 -13.50 -4.67 -1.17
C ILE A 77 -14.32 -5.47 -0.15
N GLU A 78 -15.65 -5.44 -0.23
CA GLU A 78 -16.52 -6.22 0.66
C GLU A 78 -16.30 -7.73 0.51
N ARG A 79 -16.12 -8.23 -0.73
CA ARG A 79 -15.76 -9.64 -0.97
C ARG A 79 -14.40 -10.00 -0.35
N LEU A 80 -13.42 -9.11 -0.42
CA LEU A 80 -12.11 -9.34 0.19
C LEU A 80 -12.19 -9.35 1.72
N LYS A 81 -13.02 -8.49 2.32
CA LYS A 81 -13.29 -8.49 3.78
C LYS A 81 -13.90 -9.81 4.24
N THR A 82 -14.91 -10.32 3.52
CA THR A 82 -15.57 -11.58 3.89
C THR A 82 -14.65 -12.78 3.69
N SER A 83 -13.85 -12.80 2.62
CA SER A 83 -12.84 -13.83 2.35
C SER A 83 -11.73 -13.88 3.40
N HIS A 84 -11.49 -12.78 4.12
CA HIS A 84 -10.51 -12.71 5.19
C HIS A 84 -11.12 -12.95 6.57
N ASN A 85 -12.44 -13.00 6.70
CA ASN A 85 -13.09 -13.14 8.00
C ASN A 85 -12.87 -14.56 8.53
N PRO A 86 -12.08 -14.76 9.61
CA PRO A 86 -11.72 -16.11 10.09
C PRO A 86 -12.89 -16.90 10.71
N LEU A 87 -14.10 -16.33 10.70
CA LEU A 87 -15.31 -16.88 11.30
C LEU A 87 -16.33 -17.41 10.28
N LEU A 88 -16.03 -17.33 8.98
CA LEU A 88 -16.88 -17.92 7.94
C LEU A 88 -16.25 -19.24 7.46
N PRO A 89 -16.88 -20.40 7.70
CA PRO A 89 -16.45 -21.65 7.07
C PRO A 89 -16.74 -21.60 5.56
N ASP A 90 -15.87 -22.23 4.75
CA ASP A 90 -16.01 -22.44 3.31
C ASP A 90 -17.35 -23.11 2.93
#